data_AF-A0A9P8Y1A4-F1
#
_entry.id   AF-A0A9P8Y1A4-F1
#
_cell.length_a   1.000
_cell.length_b   1.000
_cell.length_c   1.000
_cell.angle_alpha   90.00
_cell.angle_beta   90.00
_cell.angle_gamma   90.00
#
_symmetry.space_group_name_H-M   'P 1'
#
loop_
_entity.id
_entity.type
_entity.pdbx_description
1 polymer ?
#
loop_
_entity_poly.entity_id
_entity_poly.type
_entity_poly.pdbx_seq_one_letter_code
_entity_poly.pdbx_strand_id
1 'polypeptide(L)'
;MSESAPPKYVYKIVPARPPSPLPRELPLSELDAADGFVHLSTAQQVPGTLNLFFKSTASLYILRVPYDKIGAQTKWENTFPHLYGNFGADEVESFEEFKREDGEESWDKAVERQKAWLI
;
A
#
# COMPACT_ATOMS: atom_id res chain seq x y z
N MET A 1 -24.97 -10.32 -8.84
CA MET A 1 -23.56 -9.91 -8.71
C MET A 1 -23.14 -10.29 -7.31
N SER A 2 -22.31 -11.31 -7.13
CA SER A 2 -21.82 -11.64 -5.79
C SER A 2 -20.93 -10.50 -5.32
N GLU A 3 -21.41 -9.69 -4.37
CA GLU A 3 -20.53 -8.76 -3.67
C GLU A 3 -19.54 -9.61 -2.87
N SER A 4 -18.35 -9.77 -3.44
CA SER A 4 -17.21 -10.32 -2.71
C SER A 4 -17.01 -9.45 -1.48
N ALA A 5 -16.89 -10.06 -0.31
CA ALA A 5 -16.63 -9.33 0.92
C ALA A 5 -15.42 -8.39 0.74
N PRO A 6 -15.42 -7.20 1.37
CA PRO A 6 -14.28 -6.29 1.29
C PRO A 6 -13.01 -6.98 1.82
N PRO A 7 -11.82 -6.61 1.32
CA PRO A 7 -10.58 -7.20 1.80
C PRO A 7 -10.38 -6.88 3.28
N LYS A 8 -9.68 -7.75 3.99
CA LYS A 8 -9.29 -7.49 5.39
C LYS A 8 -8.33 -6.30 5.49
N TYR A 9 -7.40 -6.21 4.55
CA TYR A 9 -6.37 -5.19 4.51
C TYR A 9 -6.29 -4.53 3.15
N VAL A 10 -5.88 -3.27 3.19
CA VAL A 10 -5.38 -2.52 2.02
C VAL A 10 -4.00 -1.98 2.36
N TYR A 11 -3.25 -1.68 1.31
CA TYR A 11 -1.82 -1.45 1.41
C TYR A 11 -1.43 -0.12 0.78
N LYS A 12 -0.62 0.67 1.49
CA LYS A 12 0.02 1.86 0.94
C LYS A 12 1.50 1.58 0.70
N ILE A 13 1.96 1.80 -0.52
CA ILE A 13 3.37 1.70 -0.89
C ILE A 13 4.01 3.08 -0.72
N VAL A 14 5.14 3.14 -0.02
CA VAL A 14 5.93 4.37 0.15
C VAL A 14 7.41 4.10 -0.16
N PRO A 15 8.09 4.97 -0.91
CA PRO A 15 9.48 4.74 -1.32
C PRO A 15 10.49 4.95 -0.18
N ALA A 16 10.11 5.65 0.89
CA ALA A 16 10.95 5.96 2.03
C ALA A 16 10.42 5.32 3.31
N ARG A 17 11.32 5.04 4.27
CA ARG A 17 10.95 4.48 5.56
C ARG A 17 9.92 5.40 6.27
N PRO A 18 8.77 4.86 6.71
CA PRO A 18 7.82 5.63 7.49
C PRO A 18 8.48 6.18 8.76
N PRO A 19 8.11 7.40 9.20
CA PRO A 19 8.58 7.97 10.47
C PRO A 19 8.23 7.05 11.66
N SER A 20 9.09 7.07 12.67
CA SER A 20 8.89 6.32 13.92
C SER A 20 9.06 7.28 15.12
N PRO A 21 8.01 7.51 15.93
CA PRO A 21 6.66 6.95 15.80
C PRO A 21 5.92 7.45 14.54
N LEU A 22 4.90 6.71 14.10
CA LEU A 22 4.03 7.17 13.03
C LEU A 22 3.29 8.44 13.48
N PRO A 23 3.13 9.45 12.61
CA PRO A 23 2.29 10.60 12.88
C PRO A 23 0.81 10.19 12.82
N ARG A 24 -0.08 11.04 13.37
CA ARG A 24 -1.53 10.86 13.24
C ARG A 24 -1.97 10.78 11.78
N GLU A 25 -1.33 11.56 10.92
CA GLU A 25 -1.56 11.57 9.49
C GLU A 25 -0.22 11.48 8.77
N LEU A 26 -0.11 10.55 7.82
CA LEU A 26 1.08 10.42 6.98
C LEU A 26 1.15 11.57 5.97
N PRO A 27 2.37 12.00 5.61
CA PRO A 27 2.54 12.90 4.48
C PRO A 27 2.06 12.19 3.21
N LEU A 28 1.22 12.89 2.44
CA LEU A 28 0.77 12.42 1.13
C LEU A 28 1.95 12.31 0.17
N SER A 29 1.91 11.34 -0.74
CA SER A 29 2.82 11.38 -1.89
C SER A 29 2.43 12.53 -2.82
N GLU A 30 3.36 12.97 -3.66
CA GLU A 30 3.07 14.00 -4.68
C GLU A 30 1.89 13.61 -5.56
N LEU A 31 1.77 12.32 -5.91
CA LEU A 31 0.67 11.79 -6.70
C LEU A 31 -0.66 11.85 -5.93
N ASP A 32 -0.69 11.42 -4.67
CA ASP A 32 -1.91 11.47 -3.85
C ASP A 32 -2.40 12.90 -3.65
N ALA A 33 -1.48 13.84 -3.45
CA ALA A 33 -1.80 15.25 -3.29
C ALA A 33 -2.32 15.86 -4.60
N ALA A 34 -1.78 15.46 -5.74
CA ALA A 34 -2.23 15.92 -7.06
C ALA A 34 -3.62 15.38 -7.43
N ASP A 35 -3.88 14.11 -7.14
CA ASP A 35 -5.14 13.45 -7.49
C ASP A 35 -6.26 13.68 -6.46
N GLY A 36 -5.90 14.11 -5.24
CA GLY A 36 -6.84 14.46 -4.17
C GLY A 36 -7.36 13.26 -3.37
N PHE A 37 -6.71 12.10 -3.48
CA PHE A 37 -6.99 10.90 -2.71
C PHE A 37 -5.73 10.06 -2.53
N VAL A 38 -5.72 9.22 -1.49
CA VAL A 38 -4.62 8.28 -1.25
C VAL A 38 -4.83 7.02 -2.07
N HIS A 39 -3.86 6.72 -2.94
CA HIS A 39 -3.79 5.46 -3.68
C HIS A 39 -3.46 4.30 -2.75
N LEU A 40 -4.35 3.32 -2.67
CA LEU A 40 -4.14 2.08 -1.96
C LEU A 40 -4.17 0.90 -2.95
N SER A 41 -3.71 -0.25 -2.52
CA SER A 41 -3.75 -1.50 -3.29
C SER A 41 -4.23 -2.63 -2.41
N THR A 42 -4.89 -3.64 -2.99
CA THR A 42 -5.09 -4.94 -2.33
C THR A 42 -3.81 -5.76 -2.36
N ALA A 43 -3.74 -6.83 -1.57
CA ALA A 43 -2.61 -7.76 -1.59
C ALA A 43 -2.31 -8.28 -3.02
N GLN A 44 -3.36 -8.59 -3.80
CA GLN A 44 -3.24 -9.07 -5.18
C GLN A 44 -2.76 -8.00 -6.16
N GLN A 45 -3.01 -6.72 -5.87
CA GLN A 45 -2.60 -5.60 -6.71
C GLN A 45 -1.16 -5.15 -6.46
N VAL A 46 -0.64 -5.32 -5.24
CA VAL A 46 0.70 -4.87 -4.85
C VAL A 46 1.79 -5.31 -5.84
N PRO A 47 1.94 -6.59 -6.26
CA PRO A 47 2.96 -6.98 -7.22
C PRO A 47 2.90 -6.17 -8.53
N GLY A 48 1.69 -5.96 -9.04
CA GLY A 48 1.46 -5.15 -10.24
C GLY A 48 1.88 -3.70 -10.02
N THR A 49 1.37 -3.05 -8.97
CA THR A 49 1.71 -1.67 -8.62
C THR A 49 3.23 -1.48 -8.48
N LEU A 50 3.91 -2.39 -7.80
CA LEU A 50 5.37 -2.36 -7.64
C LEU A 50 6.10 -2.46 -8.97
N ASN A 51 5.72 -3.43 -9.81
CA ASN A 51 6.34 -3.64 -11.11
C ASN A 51 6.03 -2.52 -12.12
N LEU A 52 4.92 -1.78 -11.97
CA LEU A 52 4.61 -0.65 -12.84
C LEU A 52 5.32 0.63 -12.42
N PHE A 53 5.26 0.99 -11.14
CA PHE A 53 5.65 2.34 -10.68
C PHE A 53 6.99 2.41 -9.95
N PHE A 54 7.50 1.27 -9.42
CA PHE A 54 8.67 1.25 -8.55
C PHE A 54 9.87 0.48 -9.16
N LYS A 55 9.98 0.44 -10.49
CA LYS A 55 11.05 -0.28 -11.22
C LYS A 55 12.47 0.22 -10.92
N SER A 56 12.63 1.51 -10.61
CA SER A 56 13.93 2.13 -10.30
C SER A 56 14.27 2.09 -8.79
N THR A 57 13.37 1.58 -7.95
CA THR A 57 13.52 1.59 -6.49
C THR A 57 14.11 0.27 -6.01
N ALA A 58 15.20 0.29 -5.24
CA ALA A 58 15.84 -0.95 -4.75
C ALA A 58 15.14 -1.50 -3.49
N SER A 59 14.65 -0.61 -2.64
CA SER A 59 13.92 -0.92 -1.41
C SER A 59 12.82 0.10 -1.18
N LEU A 60 11.71 -0.34 -0.62
CA LEU A 60 10.56 0.49 -0.27
C LEU A 60 9.87 -0.10 0.94
N TYR A 61 8.87 0.62 1.45
CA TYR A 61 8.07 0.17 2.57
C TYR A 61 6.62 0.06 2.16
N ILE A 62 5.92 -0.93 2.70
CA ILE A 62 4.50 -1.12 2.49
C ILE A 62 3.83 -1.07 3.86
N LEU A 63 2.83 -0.20 4.01
CA LEU A 63 2.01 -0.10 5.19
C LEU A 63 0.76 -0.95 5.01
N ARG A 64 0.44 -1.78 6.00
CA ARG A 64 -0.79 -2.57 6.07
C ARG A 64 -1.81 -1.86 6.92
N VAL A 65 -2.96 -1.56 6.31
CA VAL A 65 -4.07 -0.83 6.92
C VAL A 65 -5.30 -1.74 6.96
N PRO A 66 -5.88 -2.04 8.14
CA PRO A 66 -7.16 -2.72 8.25
C PRO A 66 -8.24 -1.93 7.51
N TYR A 67 -8.93 -2.58 6.57
CA TYR A 67 -9.89 -1.88 5.71
C TYR A 67 -11.10 -1.35 6.48
N ASP A 68 -11.50 -2.02 7.56
CA ASP A 68 -12.63 -1.60 8.41
C ASP A 68 -12.42 -0.22 9.06
N LYS A 69 -11.17 0.19 9.30
CA LYS A 69 -10.83 1.51 9.86
C LYS A 69 -11.05 2.67 8.88
N ILE A 70 -10.86 2.44 7.59
CA ILE A 70 -10.88 3.49 6.55
C ILE A 70 -11.95 3.28 5.46
N GLY A 71 -12.67 2.16 5.51
CA GLY A 71 -13.59 1.73 4.46
C GLY A 71 -14.73 2.72 4.20
N ALA A 72 -15.18 3.46 5.22
CA ALA A 72 -16.22 4.48 5.08
C ALA A 72 -15.80 5.67 4.19
N GLN A 73 -14.49 5.95 4.12
CA GLN A 73 -13.92 7.04 3.30
C GLN A 73 -13.26 6.51 2.02
N THR A 74 -13.27 5.19 1.82
CA THR A 74 -12.63 4.54 0.68
C THR A 74 -13.64 4.26 -0.42
N LYS A 75 -13.32 4.67 -1.65
CA LYS A 75 -14.08 4.31 -2.85
C LYS A 75 -13.28 3.36 -3.71
N TRP A 76 -13.98 2.49 -4.44
CA TRP A 76 -13.37 1.55 -5.35
C TRP A 76 -13.56 2.04 -6.79
N GLU A 77 -12.46 2.37 -7.44
CA GLU A 77 -12.46 2.91 -8.80
C GLU A 77 -11.45 2.13 -9.64
N ASN A 78 -11.87 1.66 -10.82
CA ASN A 78 -11.06 0.78 -11.67
C ASN A 78 -10.48 -0.43 -10.91
N THR A 79 -11.23 -0.97 -9.95
CA THR A 79 -10.85 -2.05 -9.01
C THR A 79 -9.83 -1.68 -7.94
N PHE A 80 -9.32 -0.46 -7.88
CA PHE A 80 -8.39 0.01 -6.85
C PHE A 80 -9.11 0.75 -5.72
N PRO A 81 -8.70 0.55 -4.45
CA PRO A 81 -9.18 1.35 -3.34
C PRO A 81 -8.52 2.73 -3.31
N HIS A 82 -9.32 3.79 -3.33
CA HIS A 82 -8.91 5.18 -3.20
C HIS A 82 -9.52 5.77 -1.92
N LEU A 83 -8.66 6.20 -0.99
CA LEU A 83 -9.09 6.80 0.26
C LEU A 83 -9.22 8.32 0.08
N TYR A 84 -10.44 8.83 0.23
CA TYR A 84 -10.75 10.26 0.22
C TYR A 84 -10.62 10.82 1.63
N GLY A 85 -9.38 11.10 2.00
CA GLY A 85 -9.01 11.52 3.35
C GLY A 85 -7.53 11.25 3.59
N ASN A 86 -7.16 11.05 4.84
CA ASN A 86 -5.81 10.66 5.22
C ASN A 86 -5.86 9.59 6.32
N PHE A 87 -4.71 8.99 6.62
CA PHE A 87 -4.57 7.95 7.62
C PHE A 87 -3.17 8.02 8.25
N GLY A 88 -3.00 7.43 9.42
CA GLY A 88 -1.68 7.36 10.07
C GLY A 88 -1.65 6.39 11.23
N ALA A 89 -1.09 6.84 12.36
CA ALA A 89 -0.77 5.99 13.50
C ALA A 89 -1.95 5.17 14.05
N ASP A 90 -3.17 5.71 13.97
CA ASP A 90 -4.36 5.05 14.52
C ASP A 90 -4.91 3.99 13.56
N GLU A 91 -4.68 4.13 12.25
CA GLU A 91 -5.16 3.23 11.21
C GLU A 91 -4.14 2.16 10.83
N VAL A 92 -2.85 2.48 10.80
CA VAL A 92 -1.80 1.55 10.37
C VAL A 92 -1.62 0.43 11.40
N GLU A 93 -1.70 -0.83 10.95
CA GLU A 93 -1.46 -1.99 11.83
C GLU A 93 0.03 -2.33 11.91
N SER A 94 0.72 -2.33 10.76
CA SER A 94 2.16 -2.57 10.66
C SER A 94 2.69 -2.06 9.32
N PHE A 95 4.00 -1.99 9.18
CA PHE A 95 4.65 -1.79 7.89
C PHE A 95 5.89 -2.68 7.78
N GLU A 96 6.20 -3.12 6.57
CA GLU A 96 7.35 -3.97 6.28
C GLU A 96 8.20 -3.36 5.18
N GLU A 97 9.51 -3.61 5.25
CA GLU A 97 10.42 -3.29 4.15
C GLU A 97 10.38 -4.40 3.10
N PHE A 98 10.26 -3.98 1.85
CA PHE A 98 10.40 -4.84 0.68
C PHE A 98 11.68 -4.42 -0.04
N LYS A 99 12.58 -5.36 -0.24
CA LYS A 99 13.87 -5.13 -0.88
C LYS A 99 14.06 -6.10 -2.04
N ARG A 100 14.50 -5.57 -3.17
CA ARG A 100 14.99 -6.37 -4.29
C ARG A 100 16.45 -6.75 -4.05
N GLU A 101 16.78 -7.98 -4.39
CA GLU A 101 18.15 -8.48 -4.37
C GLU A 101 18.85 -8.15 -5.70
N ASP A 102 20.19 -8.20 -5.70
CA ASP A 102 20.98 -7.92 -6.89
C ASP A 102 20.63 -8.91 -8.01
N GLY A 103 20.36 -8.36 -9.21
CA GLY A 103 19.94 -9.14 -10.37
C GLY A 103 18.44 -9.43 -10.45
N GLU A 104 17.61 -8.92 -9.53
CA GLU A 104 16.15 -9.00 -9.65
C GLU A 104 15.60 -7.87 -10.54
N GLU A 105 15.03 -8.25 -11.70
CA GLU A 105 14.41 -7.29 -12.63
C GLU A 105 12.97 -6.92 -12.25
N SER A 106 12.27 -7.80 -11.51
CA SER A 106 10.90 -7.61 -11.02
C SER A 106 10.83 -7.69 -9.49
N TRP A 107 9.70 -7.26 -8.93
CA TRP A 107 9.40 -7.34 -7.50
C TRP A 107 8.86 -8.71 -7.09
N ASP A 108 8.70 -9.67 -8.00
CA ASP A 108 7.96 -10.91 -7.74
C ASP A 108 8.60 -11.74 -6.63
N LYS A 109 9.94 -11.88 -6.65
CA LYS A 109 10.68 -12.57 -5.59
C LYS A 109 10.62 -11.83 -4.26
N ALA A 110 10.70 -10.49 -4.28
CA ALA A 110 10.57 -9.66 -3.09
C ALA A 110 9.20 -9.79 -2.44
N VAL A 111 8.14 -9.85 -3.24
CA VAL A 111 6.78 -10.08 -2.75
C VAL A 111 6.62 -11.51 -2.23
N GLU A 112 7.14 -12.51 -2.94
CA GLU A 112 7.08 -13.92 -2.51
C GLU A 112 7.72 -14.13 -1.14
N ARG A 113 8.84 -13.45 -0.85
CA ARG A 113 9.49 -13.45 0.48
C ARG A 113 8.57 -12.96 1.61
N GLN A 114 7.64 -12.04 1.31
CA GLN A 114 6.74 -11.41 2.27
C GLN A 114 5.27 -11.87 2.13
N LYS A 115 5.00 -12.94 1.36
CA LYS A 115 3.62 -13.39 1.05
C LYS A 115 2.77 -13.73 2.28
N ALA A 116 3.41 -14.14 3.37
CA ALA A 116 2.70 -14.46 4.61
C ALA A 116 2.20 -13.20 5.34
N TRP A 117 2.82 -12.05 5.07
CA TRP A 117 2.42 -10.75 5.60
C TRP A 117 1.45 -10.01 4.66
N LEU A 118 1.62 -10.19 3.35
CA LEU A 118 0.78 -9.62 2.29
C LEU A 118 -0.44 -10.52 2.00
N ILE A 119 -1.46 -10.44 2.85
CA ILE A 119 -2.67 -11.28 2.83
C ILE A 119 -3.95 -10.52 2.48
#